data_AF-A0A6B3DYH9-F1
#
_entry.id   AF-A0A6B3DYH9-F1
#
_cell.length_a   1.000
_cell.length_b   1.000
_cell.length_c   1.000
_cell.angle_alpha   90.00
_cell.angle_beta   90.00
_cell.angle_gamma   90.00
#
_symmetry.space_group_name_H-M   'P 1'
#
loop_
_entity.id
_entity.type
_entity.pdbx_description
1 polymer ?
#
loop_
_entity_poly.entity_id
_entity_poly.type
_entity_poly.pdbx_seq_one_letter_code
_entity_poly.pdbx_strand_id
1 'polypeptide(L)'
;MSSLSERRLSRPAPDPGGTDGVPPHSRNRLLAHSTVAAAQSVLLERYRLASPEEAFTLLRQASQTHNVKLHTLADAVAASPAPRPGAAEWFPGRARHGSPPLPELELDRHASTQHGAVLKAALHRALTVTGTPMGNVQLAEGGVLRLEKHSGLPRPFTDFFAFVDHDTTSCSLAAREQRQVTVRDVATASVFDETSRRVILDAGSRACHSVPLLTEEGRLAGVVSTHHDRPLTGLTRAQHDALGTMGSAVGRWLSWHRRTLVLDALEHLHATAVGAGS
;
A
#
# COMPACT_ATOMS: atom_id res chain seq x y z
N MET A 1 -22.03 37.94 51.84
CA MET A 1 -21.47 38.37 50.54
C MET A 1 -20.07 37.80 50.38
N SER A 2 -19.96 36.52 50.02
CA SER A 2 -18.68 35.87 49.71
C SER A 2 -18.90 35.04 48.45
N SER A 3 -18.34 35.49 47.33
CA SER A 3 -18.32 34.75 46.07
C SER A 3 -16.87 34.45 45.71
N LEU A 4 -16.55 33.16 45.76
CA LEU A 4 -15.31 32.57 45.28
C LEU A 4 -15.25 32.67 43.75
N SER A 5 -14.23 33.34 43.22
CA SER A 5 -13.90 33.32 41.79
C SER A 5 -12.71 32.37 41.58
N GLU A 6 -13.00 31.17 41.11
CA GLU A 6 -11.99 30.23 40.61
C GLU A 6 -11.40 30.77 39.30
N ARG A 7 -10.14 31.22 39.35
CA ARG A 7 -9.33 31.43 38.13
C ARG A 7 -8.90 30.08 37.58
N ARG A 8 -9.63 29.58 36.58
CA ARG A 8 -9.14 28.51 35.69
C ARG A 8 -7.92 29.01 34.94
N LEU A 9 -6.74 28.49 35.29
CA LEU A 9 -5.53 28.58 34.48
C LEU A 9 -5.74 27.76 33.21
N SER A 10 -6.03 28.43 32.09
CA SER A 10 -6.05 27.80 30.77
C SER A 10 -4.63 27.33 30.42
N ARG A 11 -4.46 26.02 30.25
CA ARG A 11 -3.26 25.42 29.66
C ARG A 11 -3.10 25.92 28.21
N PRO A 12 -1.91 26.37 27.78
CA PRO A 12 -1.70 26.66 26.37
C PRO A 12 -1.85 25.38 25.56
N ALA A 13 -2.46 25.50 24.37
CA ALA A 13 -2.59 24.43 23.41
C ALA A 13 -1.18 23.91 23.02
N PRO A 14 -1.02 22.59 22.78
CA PRO A 14 0.24 22.08 22.28
C PRO A 14 0.53 22.69 20.90
N ASP A 15 1.74 23.22 20.76
CA ASP A 15 2.34 23.70 19.52
C ASP A 15 2.27 22.61 18.43
N PRO A 16 1.66 22.85 17.25
CA PRO A 16 1.62 21.89 16.16
C PRO A 16 2.92 21.84 15.35
N GLY A 17 4.03 22.39 15.85
CA GLY A 17 5.34 22.31 15.21
C GLY A 17 6.08 21.01 15.52
N GLY A 18 6.06 20.04 14.60
CA GLY A 18 6.84 18.82 14.80
C GLY A 18 7.07 17.87 13.64
N THR A 19 6.68 18.16 12.38
CA THR A 19 7.18 17.41 11.21
C THR A 19 7.23 18.26 9.93
N ASP A 20 7.53 19.56 9.99
CA ASP A 20 7.71 20.35 8.76
C ASP A 20 9.15 20.27 8.29
N GLY A 21 9.40 19.55 7.19
CA GLY A 21 10.68 19.65 6.49
C GLY A 21 11.18 18.42 5.73
N VAL A 22 10.53 17.26 5.82
CA VAL A 22 10.98 16.06 5.09
C VAL A 22 10.18 15.88 3.79
N PRO A 23 10.82 15.97 2.60
CA PRO A 23 10.15 15.73 1.33
C PRO A 23 9.54 14.32 1.30
N PRO A 24 8.36 14.08 0.72
CA PRO A 24 7.67 12.79 0.92
C PRO A 24 8.23 11.58 0.16
N HIS A 25 9.00 11.77 -0.92
CA HIS A 25 9.88 10.71 -1.40
C HIS A 25 10.88 10.27 -0.32
N SER A 26 11.30 11.19 0.54
CA SER A 26 12.14 10.90 1.71
C SER A 26 11.35 10.25 2.85
N ARG A 27 10.03 10.44 2.96
CA ARG A 27 9.18 9.77 3.98
C ARG A 27 8.75 8.34 3.62
N ASN A 28 8.32 8.10 2.38
CA ASN A 28 8.14 6.72 1.90
C ASN A 28 9.45 5.94 2.03
N ARG A 29 10.56 6.61 1.75
CA ARG A 29 11.90 6.08 1.99
C ARG A 29 12.15 5.85 3.49
N LEU A 30 11.80 6.77 4.38
CA LEU A 30 11.92 6.59 5.84
C LEU A 30 11.11 5.40 6.36
N LEU A 31 9.87 5.19 5.91
CA LEU A 31 9.07 4.01 6.29
C LEU A 31 9.65 2.73 5.71
N ALA A 32 10.04 2.75 4.44
CA ALA A 32 10.76 1.62 3.86
C ALA A 32 12.04 1.31 4.67
N HIS A 33 12.77 2.33 5.13
CA HIS A 33 13.92 2.17 6.01
C HIS A 33 13.53 1.66 7.40
N SER A 34 12.45 2.14 8.02
CA SER A 34 12.02 1.69 9.35
C SER A 34 11.51 0.25 9.32
N THR A 35 10.76 -0.13 8.27
CA THR A 35 10.30 -1.51 8.05
C THR A 35 11.49 -2.44 7.84
N VAL A 36 12.48 -2.01 7.05
CA VAL A 36 13.72 -2.77 6.87
C VAL A 36 14.51 -2.90 8.18
N ALA A 37 14.64 -1.83 8.96
CA ALA A 37 15.30 -1.86 10.25
C ALA A 37 14.62 -2.82 11.24
N ALA A 38 13.29 -2.78 11.32
CA ALA A 38 12.51 -3.71 12.14
C ALA A 38 12.73 -5.17 11.70
N ALA A 39 12.74 -5.43 10.39
CA ALA A 39 13.03 -6.77 9.87
C ALA A 39 14.46 -7.22 10.18
N GLN A 40 15.47 -6.32 10.13
CA GLN A 40 16.83 -6.64 10.54
C GLN A 40 16.89 -7.11 12.00
N SER A 41 16.21 -6.41 12.92
CA SER A 41 16.11 -6.82 14.32
C SER A 41 15.47 -8.19 14.49
N VAL A 42 14.39 -8.47 13.76
CA VAL A 42 13.73 -9.79 13.78
C VAL A 42 14.66 -10.90 13.27
N LEU A 43 15.44 -10.64 12.23
CA LEU A 43 16.38 -11.64 11.67
C LEU A 43 17.59 -11.88 12.58
N LEU A 44 18.10 -10.83 13.21
CA LEU A 44 19.15 -10.93 14.22
C LEU A 44 18.75 -11.89 15.33
N GLU A 45 17.53 -11.75 15.84
CA GLU A 45 16.99 -12.62 16.88
C GLU A 45 16.78 -14.05 16.38
N ARG A 46 16.11 -14.22 15.22
CA ARG A 46 15.73 -15.53 14.68
C ARG A 46 16.93 -16.41 14.32
N TYR A 47 17.95 -15.81 13.72
CA TYR A 47 19.10 -16.55 13.17
C TYR A 47 20.38 -16.33 13.98
N ARG A 48 20.34 -15.56 15.07
CA ARG A 48 21.50 -15.19 15.90
C ARG A 48 22.65 -14.60 15.07
N LEU A 49 22.30 -13.74 14.12
CA LEU A 49 23.27 -13.09 13.23
C LEU A 49 24.20 -12.16 14.01
N ALA A 50 25.40 -11.93 13.49
CA ALA A 50 26.41 -11.15 14.18
C ALA A 50 26.15 -9.64 14.12
N SER A 51 25.44 -9.17 13.08
CA SER A 51 25.22 -7.74 12.87
C SER A 51 23.97 -7.40 12.05
N PRO A 52 23.42 -6.17 12.18
CA PRO A 52 22.36 -5.69 11.30
C PRO A 52 22.74 -5.70 9.80
N GLU A 53 24.02 -5.55 9.46
CA GLU A 53 24.51 -5.56 8.08
C GLU A 53 24.37 -6.95 7.43
N GLU A 54 24.63 -8.00 8.19
CA GLU A 54 24.41 -9.38 7.77
C GLU A 54 22.92 -9.65 7.51
N ALA A 55 22.05 -9.19 8.41
CA ALA A 55 20.60 -9.26 8.24
C ALA A 55 20.11 -8.49 7.00
N PHE A 56 20.66 -7.31 6.74
CA PHE A 56 20.35 -6.53 5.54
C PHE A 56 20.81 -7.24 4.26
N THR A 57 21.99 -7.87 4.29
CA THR A 57 22.53 -8.62 3.16
C THR A 57 21.63 -9.81 2.81
N LEU A 58 21.17 -10.57 3.80
CA LEU A 58 20.19 -11.65 3.60
C LEU A 58 18.89 -11.15 2.98
N LEU A 59 18.32 -10.06 3.52
CA LEU A 59 17.12 -9.42 2.95
C LEU A 59 17.33 -8.99 1.51
N ARG A 60 18.46 -8.32 1.22
CA ARG A 60 18.79 -7.81 -0.11
C ARG A 60 18.97 -8.93 -1.12
N GLN A 61 19.68 -9.99 -0.76
CA GLN A 61 19.89 -11.14 -1.64
C GLN A 61 18.56 -11.82 -1.98
N ALA A 62 17.74 -12.12 -0.98
CA ALA A 62 16.42 -12.73 -1.21
C ALA A 62 15.50 -11.84 -2.06
N SER A 63 15.50 -10.54 -1.78
CA SER A 63 14.77 -9.51 -2.56
C SER A 63 15.18 -9.50 -4.03
N GLN A 64 16.49 -9.51 -4.31
CA GLN A 64 17.02 -9.49 -5.68
C GLN A 64 16.75 -10.80 -6.44
N THR A 65 16.99 -11.95 -5.81
CA THR A 65 16.78 -13.27 -6.43
C THR A 65 15.34 -13.49 -6.87
N HIS A 66 14.38 -13.02 -6.06
CA HIS A 66 12.95 -13.24 -6.33
C HIS A 66 12.25 -12.02 -6.94
N ASN A 67 13.00 -10.96 -7.26
CA ASN A 67 12.46 -9.71 -7.79
C ASN A 67 11.31 -9.11 -6.95
N VAL A 68 11.43 -9.22 -5.62
CA VAL A 68 10.49 -8.67 -4.64
C VAL A 68 11.10 -7.39 -4.07
N LYS A 69 10.31 -6.33 -3.89
CA LYS A 69 10.80 -5.10 -3.28
C LYS A 69 11.27 -5.33 -1.84
N LEU A 70 12.42 -4.77 -1.48
CA LEU A 70 13.07 -5.00 -0.19
C LEU A 70 12.15 -4.71 1.01
N HIS A 71 11.41 -3.60 0.99
CA HIS A 71 10.48 -3.25 2.07
C HIS A 71 9.27 -4.19 2.15
N THR A 72 8.79 -4.71 1.02
CA THR A 72 7.73 -5.72 0.99
C THR A 72 8.20 -7.04 1.61
N LEU A 73 9.44 -7.44 1.33
CA LEU A 73 10.05 -8.60 1.97
C LEU A 73 10.26 -8.36 3.48
N ALA A 74 10.70 -7.17 3.87
CA ALA A 74 10.88 -6.78 5.27
C ALA A 74 9.55 -6.79 6.05
N ASP A 75 8.46 -6.24 5.48
CA ASP A 75 7.11 -6.34 6.06
C ASP A 75 6.70 -7.82 6.25
N ALA A 76 6.97 -8.66 5.25
CA ALA A 76 6.67 -10.08 5.34
C ALA A 76 7.49 -10.82 6.41
N VAL A 77 8.76 -10.47 6.61
CA VAL A 77 9.58 -10.99 7.71
C VAL A 77 8.95 -10.67 9.07
N ALA A 78 8.54 -9.41 9.26
CA ALA A 78 7.94 -8.94 10.50
C ALA A 78 6.55 -9.57 10.75
N ALA A 79 5.75 -9.76 9.69
CA ALA A 79 4.41 -10.31 9.80
C ALA A 79 4.36 -11.85 9.86
N SER A 80 5.40 -12.55 9.41
CA SER A 80 5.41 -14.02 9.36
C SER A 80 5.93 -14.61 10.68
N PRO A 81 5.31 -15.69 11.19
CA PRO A 81 5.87 -16.45 12.30
C PRO A 81 7.28 -16.97 11.98
N ALA A 82 8.10 -17.15 13.01
CA ALA A 82 9.42 -17.76 12.84
C ALA A 82 9.31 -19.21 12.33
N PRO A 83 10.27 -19.70 11.53
CA PRO A 83 10.40 -21.12 11.23
C PRO A 83 10.47 -21.94 12.52
N ARG A 84 10.05 -23.21 12.46
CA ARG A 84 10.25 -24.11 13.61
C ARG A 84 11.76 -24.26 13.89
N PRO A 85 12.19 -24.31 15.16
CA PRO A 85 13.60 -24.49 15.49
C PRO A 85 14.20 -25.73 14.80
N GLY A 86 15.31 -25.55 14.07
CA GLY A 86 15.99 -26.61 13.34
C GLY A 86 15.26 -27.13 12.08
N ALA A 87 14.17 -26.48 11.65
CA ALA A 87 13.54 -26.82 10.38
C ALA A 87 14.45 -26.44 9.20
N ALA A 88 14.46 -27.27 8.16
CA ALA A 88 15.10 -26.97 6.88
C ALA A 88 14.22 -26.06 6.00
N GLU A 89 12.91 -26.05 6.24
CA GLU A 89 11.91 -25.28 5.50
C GLU A 89 11.17 -24.32 6.44
N TRP A 90 10.92 -23.11 5.97
CA TRP A 90 10.09 -22.13 6.67
C TRP A 90 8.61 -22.50 6.55
N PHE A 91 8.15 -22.88 5.35
CA PHE A 91 6.74 -23.15 5.08
C PHE A 91 6.51 -24.59 4.55
N PRO A 92 6.62 -25.62 5.43
CA PRO A 92 6.50 -27.01 5.02
C PRO A 92 5.11 -27.30 4.44
N GLY A 93 5.07 -28.02 3.31
CA GLY A 93 3.83 -28.41 2.64
C GLY A 93 3.11 -27.28 1.89
N ARG A 94 3.76 -26.14 1.64
CA ARG A 94 3.18 -25.02 0.86
C ARG A 94 2.88 -25.46 -0.57
N ALA A 95 1.60 -25.49 -0.95
CA ALA A 95 1.16 -25.72 -2.32
C ALA A 95 1.48 -24.52 -3.23
N ARG A 96 2.17 -24.76 -4.35
CA ARG A 96 2.46 -23.76 -5.37
C ARG A 96 1.33 -23.70 -6.39
N HIS A 97 0.71 -22.53 -6.52
CA HIS A 97 -0.34 -22.29 -7.50
C HIS A 97 0.20 -21.40 -8.62
N GLY A 98 -0.30 -21.60 -9.85
CA GLY A 98 -0.01 -20.70 -10.97
C GLY A 98 -0.55 -19.29 -10.73
N SER A 99 0.03 -18.29 -11.41
CA SER A 99 -0.48 -16.92 -11.38
C SER A 99 -1.95 -16.89 -11.80
N PRO A 100 -2.84 -16.27 -11.02
CA PRO A 100 -4.21 -16.00 -11.45
C PRO A 100 -4.20 -15.24 -12.78
N PRO A 101 -5.13 -15.55 -13.70
CA PRO A 101 -5.25 -14.82 -14.95
C PRO A 101 -5.70 -13.38 -14.72
N LEU A 102 -5.22 -12.47 -15.56
CA LEU A 102 -5.54 -11.03 -15.56
C LEU A 102 -6.07 -10.61 -16.94
N PRO A 103 -7.18 -11.18 -17.43
CA PRO A 103 -7.69 -10.90 -18.77
C PRO A 103 -8.08 -9.43 -18.95
N GLU A 104 -8.36 -8.70 -17.87
CA GLU A 104 -8.76 -7.29 -17.90
C GLU A 104 -7.61 -6.33 -18.20
N LEU A 105 -6.36 -6.79 -18.10
CA LEU A 105 -5.16 -5.95 -18.16
C LEU A 105 -4.33 -6.12 -19.44
N GLU A 106 -4.73 -7.05 -20.33
CA GLU A 106 -4.06 -7.30 -21.62
C GLU A 106 -2.52 -7.46 -21.50
N LEU A 107 -2.07 -8.14 -20.43
CA LEU A 107 -0.66 -8.36 -20.15
C LEU A 107 -0.14 -9.66 -20.78
N ASP A 108 1.10 -9.64 -21.25
CA ASP A 108 1.80 -10.89 -21.60
C ASP A 108 2.15 -11.73 -20.35
N ARG A 109 2.57 -12.98 -20.57
CA ARG A 109 2.89 -13.92 -19.48
C ARG A 109 4.04 -13.45 -18.59
N HIS A 110 5.02 -12.71 -19.12
CA HIS A 110 6.15 -12.24 -18.33
C HIS A 110 5.72 -11.03 -17.48
N ALA A 111 5.07 -10.05 -18.09
CA ALA A 111 4.57 -8.86 -17.42
C ALA A 111 3.54 -9.21 -16.33
N SER A 112 2.72 -10.23 -16.51
CA SER A 112 1.78 -10.71 -15.49
C SER A 112 2.44 -11.35 -14.26
N THR A 113 3.76 -11.65 -14.28
CA THR A 113 4.50 -12.04 -13.07
C THR A 113 5.13 -10.85 -12.35
N GLN A 114 5.22 -9.69 -13.00
CA GLN A 114 5.89 -8.52 -12.48
C GLN A 114 4.92 -7.58 -11.76
N HIS A 115 5.12 -7.42 -10.46
CA HIS A 115 4.33 -6.51 -9.61
C HIS A 115 4.18 -5.10 -10.19
N GLY A 116 5.27 -4.48 -10.61
CA GLY A 116 5.25 -3.13 -11.15
C GLY A 116 4.45 -3.02 -12.46
N ALA A 117 4.45 -4.06 -13.29
CA ALA A 117 3.74 -4.09 -14.57
C ALA A 117 2.24 -4.28 -14.34
N VAL A 118 1.84 -5.20 -13.46
CA VAL A 118 0.43 -5.42 -13.10
C VAL A 118 -0.20 -4.15 -12.52
N LEU A 119 0.47 -3.48 -11.58
CA LEU A 119 -0.07 -2.25 -11.00
C LEU A 119 -0.15 -1.09 -12.01
N LYS A 120 0.83 -1.00 -12.92
CA LYS A 120 0.80 -0.02 -14.00
C LYS A 120 -0.37 -0.27 -14.94
N ALA A 121 -0.61 -1.52 -15.32
CA ALA A 121 -1.72 -1.90 -16.18
C ALA A 121 -3.08 -1.70 -15.50
N ALA A 122 -3.20 -2.02 -14.20
CA ALA A 122 -4.40 -1.75 -13.41
C ALA A 122 -4.73 -0.25 -13.36
N LEU A 123 -3.72 0.58 -13.08
CA LEU A 123 -3.90 2.04 -13.14
C LEU A 123 -4.34 2.48 -14.53
N HIS A 124 -3.63 2.05 -15.57
CA HIS A 124 -3.94 2.41 -16.95
C HIS A 124 -5.38 2.00 -17.33
N ARG A 125 -5.80 0.79 -16.98
CA ARG A 125 -7.16 0.30 -17.23
C ARG A 125 -8.21 1.18 -16.53
N ALA A 126 -7.99 1.54 -15.26
CA ALA A 126 -8.89 2.41 -14.52
C ALA A 126 -9.02 3.81 -15.16
N LEU A 127 -7.88 4.40 -15.55
CA LEU A 127 -7.83 5.69 -16.26
C LEU A 127 -8.59 5.63 -17.59
N THR A 128 -8.38 4.58 -18.38
CA THR A 128 -9.07 4.37 -19.67
C THR A 128 -10.57 4.18 -19.50
N VAL A 129 -11.01 3.35 -18.54
CA VAL A 129 -12.44 3.10 -18.29
C VAL A 129 -13.16 4.38 -17.84
N THR A 130 -12.49 5.20 -17.04
CA THR A 130 -13.10 6.41 -16.46
C THR A 130 -12.83 7.69 -17.27
N GLY A 131 -11.99 7.63 -18.30
CA GLY A 131 -11.73 8.74 -19.21
C GLY A 131 -10.93 9.89 -18.60
N THR A 132 -10.03 9.61 -17.66
CA THR A 132 -9.20 10.64 -17.00
C THR A 132 -7.70 10.32 -17.09
N PRO A 133 -6.80 11.32 -17.16
CA PRO A 133 -5.36 11.10 -17.07
C PRO A 133 -4.83 10.99 -15.63
N MET A 134 -5.65 11.32 -14.62
CA MET A 134 -5.22 11.44 -13.22
C MET A 134 -5.67 10.23 -12.38
N GLY A 135 -4.72 9.59 -11.71
CA GLY A 135 -5.04 8.44 -10.86
C GLY A 135 -3.85 7.92 -10.08
N ASN A 136 -4.13 7.09 -9.09
CA ASN A 136 -3.13 6.46 -8.25
C ASN A 136 -3.49 5.03 -7.86
N VAL A 137 -2.47 4.30 -7.41
CA VAL A 137 -2.59 2.98 -6.78
C VAL A 137 -1.93 3.06 -5.42
N GLN A 138 -2.66 2.65 -4.40
CA GLN A 138 -2.17 2.46 -3.04
C GLN A 138 -2.23 0.98 -2.67
N LEU A 139 -1.22 0.47 -1.98
CA LEU A 139 -1.21 -0.90 -1.45
C LEU A 139 -1.43 -0.90 0.06
N ALA A 140 -2.14 -1.92 0.54
CA ALA A 140 -2.33 -2.14 1.98
C ALA A 140 -1.13 -2.90 2.56
N GLU A 141 -0.36 -2.25 3.41
CA GLU A 141 0.84 -2.79 4.09
C GLU A 141 0.82 -2.33 5.55
N GLY A 142 1.04 -3.22 6.52
CA GLY A 142 1.09 -2.84 7.95
C GLY A 142 -0.16 -2.12 8.51
N GLY A 143 -1.33 -2.30 7.89
CA GLY A 143 -2.57 -1.61 8.29
C GLY A 143 -2.75 -0.22 7.68
N VAL A 144 -1.81 0.26 6.88
CA VAL A 144 -1.88 1.57 6.20
C VAL A 144 -1.93 1.42 4.68
N LEU A 145 -2.40 2.47 4.00
CA LEU A 145 -2.36 2.57 2.54
C LEU A 145 -1.12 3.36 2.10
N ARG A 146 -0.24 2.72 1.33
CA ARG A 146 0.97 3.34 0.79
C ARG A 146 0.86 3.60 -0.70
N LEU A 147 1.13 4.83 -1.13
CA LEU A 147 1.17 5.18 -2.55
C LEU A 147 2.28 4.41 -3.28
N GLU A 148 1.91 3.71 -4.35
CA GLU A 148 2.78 2.79 -5.09
C GLU A 148 2.95 3.17 -6.56
N LYS A 149 1.87 3.67 -7.20
CA LYS A 149 1.90 4.21 -8.57
C LYS A 149 0.98 5.43 -8.67
N HIS A 150 1.30 6.33 -9.58
CA HIS A 150 0.41 7.45 -9.93
C HIS A 150 0.62 7.89 -11.38
N SER A 151 -0.36 8.63 -11.90
CA SER A 151 -0.35 9.28 -13.21
C SER A 151 -1.09 10.61 -13.10
N GLY A 152 -0.63 11.65 -13.79
CA GLY A 152 -1.31 12.94 -13.89
C GLY A 152 -1.44 13.74 -12.58
N LEU A 153 -0.87 13.26 -11.47
CA LEU A 153 -0.97 13.91 -10.15
C LEU A 153 0.32 14.64 -9.80
N PRO A 154 0.25 15.90 -9.31
CA PRO A 154 1.43 16.70 -9.02
C PRO A 154 2.11 16.26 -7.73
N ARG A 155 3.36 16.69 -7.55
CA ARG A 155 4.17 16.32 -6.37
C ARG A 155 3.45 16.59 -5.04
N PRO A 156 2.86 17.78 -4.78
CA PRO A 156 2.15 18.03 -3.51
C PRO A 156 1.05 17.02 -3.19
N PHE A 157 0.36 16.51 -4.21
CA PHE A 157 -0.63 15.45 -4.04
C PHE A 157 0.03 14.14 -3.65
N THR A 158 1.02 13.68 -4.43
CA THR A 158 1.69 12.40 -4.16
C THR A 158 2.38 12.40 -2.81
N ASP A 159 2.80 13.59 -2.40
CA ASP A 159 3.47 13.90 -1.17
C ASP A 159 2.56 13.78 0.04
N PHE A 160 1.36 14.35 -0.07
CA PHE A 160 0.31 14.24 0.93
C PHE A 160 -0.24 12.82 1.04
N PHE A 161 -0.51 12.15 -0.09
CA PHE A 161 -1.09 10.81 -0.13
C PHE A 161 -0.06 9.67 -0.05
N ALA A 162 1.23 9.99 0.12
CA ALA A 162 2.28 9.01 0.39
C ALA A 162 2.03 8.28 1.73
N PHE A 163 1.49 9.01 2.71
CA PHE A 163 1.14 8.53 4.04
C PHE A 163 -0.34 8.86 4.28
N VAL A 164 -1.19 7.86 4.47
CA VAL A 164 -2.56 8.12 4.92
C VAL A 164 -2.86 7.22 6.10
N ASP A 165 -2.75 7.79 7.30
CA ASP A 165 -3.45 7.37 8.52
C ASP A 165 -4.67 8.27 8.73
N HIS A 166 -5.42 8.51 7.66
CA HIS A 166 -6.58 9.38 7.67
C HIS A 166 -7.79 8.60 7.17
N ASP A 167 -8.70 8.33 8.09
CA ASP A 167 -10.02 7.74 7.87
C ASP A 167 -10.94 8.62 6.97
N THR A 168 -10.45 9.75 6.48
CA THR A 168 -11.19 10.86 5.86
C THR A 168 -10.82 11.09 4.39
N THR A 169 -10.57 10.02 3.63
CA THR A 169 -10.34 10.11 2.17
C THR A 169 -11.25 9.14 1.41
N SER A 170 -11.44 9.34 0.10
CA SER A 170 -12.25 8.42 -0.73
C SER A 170 -11.66 7.02 -0.79
N CYS A 171 -10.32 6.90 -0.81
CA CYS A 171 -9.63 5.62 -0.81
C CYS A 171 -9.72 4.94 0.57
N SER A 172 -9.61 5.69 1.68
CA SER A 172 -9.86 5.16 3.02
C SER A 172 -11.31 4.70 3.21
N LEU A 173 -12.27 5.43 2.63
CA LEU A 173 -13.68 5.02 2.63
C LEU A 173 -13.89 3.75 1.80
N ALA A 174 -13.32 3.65 0.61
CA ALA A 174 -13.39 2.44 -0.22
C ALA A 174 -12.70 1.24 0.46
N ALA A 175 -11.60 1.48 1.16
CA ALA A 175 -10.90 0.48 1.96
C ALA A 175 -11.75 -0.05 3.11
N ARG A 176 -12.40 0.84 3.87
CA ARG A 176 -13.26 0.47 5.01
C ARG A 176 -14.55 -0.22 4.58
N GLU A 177 -15.18 0.29 3.53
CA GLU A 177 -16.47 -0.20 3.05
C GLU A 177 -16.33 -1.40 2.11
N GLN A 178 -15.10 -1.69 1.65
CA GLN A 178 -14.77 -2.76 0.72
C GLN A 178 -15.64 -2.77 -0.54
N ARG A 179 -16.03 -1.58 -1.00
CA ARG A 179 -16.82 -1.35 -2.20
C ARG A 179 -16.29 -0.15 -2.96
N GLN A 180 -16.70 -0.06 -4.23
CA GLN A 180 -16.42 1.12 -5.03
C GLN A 180 -17.07 2.37 -4.42
N VAL A 181 -16.32 3.47 -4.37
CA VAL A 181 -16.76 4.75 -3.80
C VAL A 181 -16.56 5.85 -4.83
N THR A 182 -17.62 6.61 -5.09
CA THR A 182 -17.55 7.82 -5.94
C THR A 182 -17.79 9.04 -5.08
N VAL A 183 -16.83 9.95 -5.04
CA VAL A 183 -17.04 11.31 -4.54
C VAL A 183 -17.35 12.21 -5.72
N ARG A 184 -18.59 12.71 -5.77
CA ARG A 184 -19.13 13.48 -6.90
C ARG A 184 -18.56 14.88 -7.02
N ASP A 185 -18.32 15.56 -5.90
CA ASP A 185 -17.60 16.84 -5.87
C ASP A 185 -16.78 16.95 -4.59
N VAL A 186 -15.46 17.06 -4.73
CA VAL A 186 -14.50 17.19 -3.63
C VAL A 186 -14.77 18.46 -2.81
N ALA A 187 -15.23 19.53 -3.48
CA ALA A 187 -15.46 20.82 -2.82
C ALA A 187 -16.57 20.76 -1.76
N THR A 188 -17.54 19.86 -1.92
CA THR A 188 -18.73 19.77 -1.05
C THR A 188 -18.81 18.47 -0.25
N ALA A 189 -17.98 17.47 -0.57
CA ALA A 189 -18.02 16.18 0.10
C ALA A 189 -17.55 16.27 1.56
N SER A 190 -18.36 15.70 2.45
CA SER A 190 -18.10 15.65 3.90
C SER A 190 -17.06 14.62 4.31
N VAL A 191 -16.66 13.71 3.40
CA VAL A 191 -15.65 12.68 3.69
C VAL A 191 -14.27 13.29 3.92
N PHE A 192 -13.98 14.45 3.32
CA PHE A 192 -12.68 15.10 3.42
C PHE A 192 -12.63 16.11 4.57
N ASP A 193 -11.57 16.02 5.37
CA ASP A 193 -11.12 17.15 6.15
C ASP A 193 -10.62 18.29 5.23
N GLU A 194 -10.45 19.48 5.81
CA GLU A 194 -10.14 20.68 5.04
C GLU A 194 -8.74 20.65 4.39
N THR A 195 -7.77 19.99 5.03
CA THR A 195 -6.42 19.86 4.49
C THR A 195 -6.41 18.93 3.29
N SER A 196 -7.02 17.74 3.43
CA SER A 196 -7.21 16.76 2.37
C SER A 196 -7.97 17.37 1.19
N ARG A 197 -9.07 18.08 1.46
CA ARG A 197 -9.86 18.77 0.42
C ARG A 197 -9.00 19.72 -0.39
N ARG A 198 -8.23 20.58 0.27
CA ARG A 198 -7.38 21.58 -0.39
C ARG A 198 -6.34 20.94 -1.29
N VAL A 199 -5.62 19.93 -0.80
CA VAL A 199 -4.60 19.23 -1.59
C VAL A 199 -5.20 18.55 -2.82
N ILE A 200 -6.37 17.93 -2.68
CA ILE A 200 -7.07 17.27 -3.81
C ILE A 200 -7.51 18.31 -4.84
N LEU A 201 -8.08 19.44 -4.40
CA LEU A 201 -8.52 20.53 -5.28
C LEU A 201 -7.33 21.22 -5.99
N ASP A 202 -6.25 21.50 -5.27
CA ASP A 202 -5.02 22.09 -5.82
C ASP A 202 -4.34 21.17 -6.84
N ALA A 203 -4.53 19.86 -6.71
CA ALA A 203 -4.12 18.87 -7.69
C ALA A 203 -5.01 18.84 -8.95
N GLY A 204 -6.06 19.66 -8.99
CA GLY A 204 -7.03 19.71 -10.08
C GLY A 204 -8.12 18.65 -9.98
N SER A 205 -8.22 17.89 -8.88
CA SER A 205 -9.24 16.85 -8.72
C SER A 205 -10.52 17.44 -8.11
N ARG A 206 -11.56 17.53 -8.93
CA ARG A 206 -12.92 17.93 -8.56
C ARG A 206 -13.81 16.76 -8.19
N ALA A 207 -13.50 15.56 -8.63
CA ALA A 207 -14.16 14.33 -8.22
C ALA A 207 -13.16 13.18 -8.18
N CYS A 208 -13.52 12.10 -7.51
CA CYS A 208 -12.72 10.88 -7.51
C CYS A 208 -13.59 9.62 -7.44
N HIS A 209 -13.05 8.53 -7.96
CA HIS A 209 -13.63 7.21 -7.88
C HIS A 209 -12.57 6.22 -7.40
N SER A 210 -12.85 5.50 -6.33
CA SER A 210 -11.92 4.57 -5.68
C SER A 210 -12.46 3.14 -5.75
N VAL A 211 -11.62 2.23 -6.21
CA VAL A 211 -11.91 0.81 -6.42
C VAL A 211 -11.02 -0.01 -5.49
N PRO A 212 -11.61 -0.77 -4.55
CA PRO A 212 -10.83 -1.64 -3.69
C PRO A 212 -10.28 -2.84 -4.49
N LEU A 213 -9.04 -3.22 -4.19
CA LEU A 213 -8.40 -4.43 -4.68
C LEU A 213 -8.56 -5.52 -3.62
N LEU A 214 -9.53 -6.41 -3.82
CA LEU A 214 -9.89 -7.40 -2.80
C LEU A 214 -9.31 -8.78 -3.13
N THR A 215 -8.73 -9.42 -2.12
CA THR A 215 -8.33 -10.83 -2.20
C THR A 215 -9.57 -11.72 -2.33
N GLU A 216 -9.37 -13.00 -2.66
CA GLU A 216 -10.45 -13.99 -2.66
C GLU A 216 -11.14 -14.13 -1.29
N GLU A 217 -10.39 -13.95 -0.19
CA GLU A 217 -10.94 -13.97 1.17
C GLU A 217 -11.59 -12.63 1.58
N GLY A 218 -11.81 -11.71 0.64
CA GLY A 218 -12.40 -10.41 0.90
C GLY A 218 -11.50 -9.45 1.68
N ARG A 219 -10.20 -9.73 1.88
CA ARG A 219 -9.25 -8.79 2.50
C ARG A 219 -8.83 -7.70 1.53
N LEU A 220 -8.57 -6.51 2.04
CA LEU A 220 -8.03 -5.41 1.24
C LEU A 220 -6.55 -5.64 0.94
N ALA A 221 -6.20 -5.69 -0.35
CA ALA A 221 -4.82 -5.70 -0.83
C ALA A 221 -4.32 -4.32 -1.28
N GLY A 222 -5.25 -3.40 -1.61
CA GLY A 222 -4.94 -2.04 -2.04
C GLY A 222 -6.16 -1.33 -2.60
N VAL A 223 -5.96 -0.15 -3.17
CA VAL A 223 -7.00 0.68 -3.80
C VAL A 223 -6.44 1.30 -5.08
N VAL A 224 -7.22 1.31 -6.14
CA VAL A 224 -6.97 2.11 -7.35
C VAL A 224 -7.95 3.28 -7.35
N SER A 225 -7.46 4.50 -7.47
CA SER A 225 -8.30 5.71 -7.50
C SER A 225 -8.08 6.49 -8.78
N THR A 226 -9.17 6.97 -9.37
CA THR A 226 -9.17 7.91 -10.50
C THR A 226 -9.68 9.25 -10.06
N HIS A 227 -9.08 10.32 -10.59
CA HIS A 227 -9.34 11.70 -10.23
C HIS A 227 -9.82 12.46 -11.45
N HIS A 228 -10.81 13.32 -11.31
CA HIS A 228 -11.48 14.00 -12.43
C HIS A 228 -11.38 15.50 -12.26
N ASP A 229 -11.15 16.22 -13.35
CA ASP A 229 -11.04 17.68 -13.37
C ASP A 229 -12.39 18.39 -13.23
N ARG A 230 -13.48 17.63 -13.27
CA ARG A 230 -14.87 18.10 -13.12
C ARG A 230 -15.64 17.23 -12.12
N PRO A 231 -16.69 17.77 -11.49
CA PRO A 231 -17.63 16.97 -10.72
C PRO A 231 -18.21 15.82 -11.55
N LEU A 232 -18.45 14.68 -10.91
CA LEU A 232 -19.07 13.51 -11.53
C LEU A 232 -20.55 13.42 -11.16
N THR A 233 -21.42 13.17 -12.15
CA THR A 233 -22.80 12.76 -11.91
C THR A 233 -22.88 11.30 -11.45
N GLY A 234 -21.98 10.46 -11.98
CA GLY A 234 -21.78 9.05 -11.64
C GLY A 234 -21.07 8.32 -12.77
N LEU A 235 -20.60 7.11 -12.50
CA LEU A 235 -20.12 6.20 -13.55
C LEU A 235 -21.29 5.41 -14.12
N THR A 236 -21.20 5.05 -15.41
CA THR A 236 -22.15 4.11 -16.02
C THR A 236 -22.01 2.72 -15.39
N ARG A 237 -23.06 1.90 -15.49
CA ARG A 237 -23.03 0.51 -14.99
C ARG A 237 -21.88 -0.29 -15.61
N ALA A 238 -21.66 -0.16 -16.91
CA ALA A 238 -20.57 -0.85 -17.60
C ALA A 238 -19.19 -0.44 -17.08
N GLN A 239 -18.98 0.86 -16.78
CA GLN A 239 -17.73 1.33 -16.18
C GLN A 239 -17.54 0.75 -14.77
N HIS A 240 -18.58 0.82 -13.93
CA HIS A 240 -18.55 0.28 -12.57
C HIS A 240 -18.27 -1.23 -12.55
N ASP A 241 -18.92 -2.00 -13.42
CA ASP A 241 -18.74 -3.45 -13.52
C ASP A 241 -17.33 -3.81 -14.02
N ALA A 242 -16.81 -3.07 -15.01
CA ALA A 242 -15.44 -3.24 -15.52
C ALA A 242 -14.38 -2.96 -14.44
N LEU A 243 -14.56 -1.90 -13.66
CA LEU A 243 -13.68 -1.55 -12.54
C LEU A 243 -13.74 -2.57 -11.41
N GLY A 244 -14.93 -3.06 -11.07
CA GLY A 244 -15.11 -4.10 -10.04
C GLY A 244 -14.45 -5.43 -10.42
N THR A 245 -14.60 -5.82 -11.69
CA THR A 245 -13.97 -7.02 -12.25
C THR A 245 -12.44 -6.91 -12.19
N MET A 246 -11.90 -5.79 -12.66
CA MET A 246 -10.48 -5.48 -12.58
C MET A 246 -9.98 -5.48 -11.12
N GLY A 247 -10.69 -4.82 -10.21
CA GLY A 247 -10.30 -4.74 -8.79
C GLY A 247 -10.22 -6.11 -8.13
N SER A 248 -11.17 -7.00 -8.42
CA SER A 248 -11.18 -8.38 -7.92
C SER A 248 -10.05 -9.22 -8.53
N ALA A 249 -9.80 -9.10 -9.83
CA ALA A 249 -8.73 -9.83 -10.50
C ALA A 249 -7.34 -9.43 -9.98
N VAL A 250 -7.09 -8.13 -9.87
CA VAL A 250 -5.83 -7.58 -9.34
C VAL A 250 -5.67 -7.93 -7.86
N GLY A 251 -6.74 -7.88 -7.06
CA GLY A 251 -6.67 -8.26 -5.64
C GLY A 251 -6.34 -9.74 -5.43
N ARG A 252 -6.92 -10.65 -6.22
CA ARG A 252 -6.51 -12.08 -6.25
C ARG A 252 -5.05 -12.25 -6.65
N TRP A 253 -4.63 -11.54 -7.69
CA TRP A 253 -3.25 -11.58 -8.15
C TRP A 253 -2.26 -11.07 -7.10
N LEU A 254 -2.57 -9.96 -6.41
CA LEU A 254 -1.75 -9.43 -5.32
C LEU A 254 -1.64 -10.43 -4.15
N SER A 255 -2.74 -11.13 -3.85
CA SER A 255 -2.74 -12.20 -2.84
C SER A 255 -1.83 -13.34 -3.24
N TRP A 256 -1.92 -13.81 -4.49
CA TRP A 256 -1.03 -14.83 -5.04
C TRP A 256 0.44 -14.37 -5.02
N HIS A 257 0.73 -13.15 -5.46
CA HIS A 257 2.08 -12.59 -5.47
C HIS A 257 2.67 -12.59 -4.06
N ARG A 258 1.89 -12.19 -3.05
CA ARG A 258 2.30 -12.22 -1.63
C ARG A 258 2.47 -13.65 -1.09
N ARG A 259 1.63 -14.60 -1.49
CA ARG A 259 1.68 -15.99 -0.98
C ARG A 259 2.67 -16.90 -1.73
N THR A 260 3.11 -16.51 -2.92
CA THR A 260 4.04 -17.30 -3.72
C THR A 260 5.40 -16.63 -3.73
N LEU A 261 5.56 -15.50 -4.44
CA LEU A 261 6.87 -14.91 -4.67
C LEU A 261 7.52 -14.34 -3.40
N VAL A 262 6.73 -13.73 -2.51
CA VAL A 262 7.27 -13.24 -1.24
C VAL A 262 7.62 -14.40 -0.30
N LEU A 263 6.81 -15.48 -0.28
CA LEU A 263 7.12 -16.64 0.54
C LEU A 263 8.29 -17.47 -0.03
N ASP A 264 8.47 -17.52 -1.36
CA ASP A 264 9.66 -18.09 -2.00
C ASP A 264 10.91 -17.28 -1.60
N ALA A 265 10.82 -15.95 -1.57
CA ALA A 265 11.90 -15.10 -1.09
C ALA A 265 12.24 -15.34 0.40
N LEU A 266 11.23 -15.51 1.25
CA LEU A 266 11.44 -15.88 2.66
C LEU A 266 12.06 -17.28 2.78
N GLU A 267 11.60 -18.26 2.01
CA GLU A 267 12.18 -19.61 1.98
C GLU A 267 13.67 -19.58 1.63
N HIS A 268 14.04 -18.82 0.59
CA HIS A 268 15.44 -18.64 0.19
C HIS A 268 16.26 -17.91 1.26
N LEU A 269 15.68 -16.90 1.91
CA LEU A 269 16.30 -16.21 3.03
C LEU A 269 16.62 -17.18 4.16
N HIS A 270 15.66 -18.04 4.52
CA HIS A 270 15.84 -19.05 5.56
C HIS A 270 16.91 -20.07 5.20
N ALA A 271 16.85 -20.64 4.00
CA ALA A 271 17.84 -21.61 3.52
C ALA A 271 19.26 -21.03 3.51
N THR A 272 19.40 -19.76 3.13
CA THR A 272 20.69 -19.07 3.11
C THR A 272 21.19 -18.80 4.53
N ALA A 273 20.31 -18.37 5.44
CA ALA A 273 20.67 -18.12 6.84
C ALA A 273 21.08 -19.40 7.58
N VAL A 274 20.38 -20.51 7.35
CA VAL A 274 20.72 -21.82 7.96
C VAL A 274 21.99 -22.41 7.35
N GLY A 275 22.15 -22.31 6.02
CA GLY A 275 23.34 -22.82 5.31
C GLY A 275 24.62 -22.01 5.54
N ALA A 276 24.50 -20.74 5.94
CA ALA A 276 25.66 -19.91 6.34
C ALA A 276 26.13 -20.18 7.78
N GLY A 277 25.29 -20.79 8.62
CA GLY A 277 25.58 -21.13 10.02
C GLY A 277 26.08 -22.56 10.25
N SER A 278 26.23 -23.35 9.18
CA SER A 278 26.73 -24.73 9.18
C SER A 278 28.15 -24.86 8.64
#